data_AF-A0AAV2F1M8-F1
#
_entry.id   AF-A0AAV2F1M8-F1
#
_cell.length_a   1.000
_cell.length_b   1.000
_cell.length_c   1.000
_cell.angle_alpha   90.00
_cell.angle_beta   90.00
_cell.angle_gamma   90.00
#
_symmetry.space_group_name_H-M   'P 1'
#
loop_
_entity.id
_entity.type
_entity.pdbx_description
1 polymer ?
#
loop_
_entity_poly.entity_id
_entity_poly.type
_entity_poly.pdbx_seq_one_letter_code
_entity_poly.pdbx_strand_id
1 'polypeptide(L)'
;MRFGNGIWFQDRFYALSVEGTLAVVEEDVNFDQRITKLGKERVVPDSDVAATPGFRECLVESEGKVVLVFLCSTRSMETVDHVEVYRLELKELAWVKARSSVVSGLQC
;
A
#
# COMPACT_ATOMS: atom_id res chain seq x y z
N MET A 1 -15.32 7.95 1.37
CA MET A 1 -14.09 7.22 1.00
C MET A 1 -14.24 5.78 1.49
N ARG A 2 -13.84 4.79 0.69
CA ARG A 2 -13.84 3.38 1.10
C ARG A 2 -12.39 2.91 1.24
N PHE A 3 -12.09 2.23 2.34
CA PHE A 3 -10.75 1.70 2.62
C PHE A 3 -10.69 0.21 2.26
N GLY A 4 -9.60 -0.18 1.59
CA GLY A 4 -9.34 -1.56 1.20
C GLY A 4 -8.21 -2.20 2.00
N ASN A 5 -7.32 -1.39 2.56
CA ASN A 5 -6.21 -1.84 3.40
C ASN A 5 -5.98 -0.85 4.55
N GLY A 6 -5.32 -1.28 5.60
CA GLY A 6 -4.94 -0.41 6.71
C GLY A 6 -3.96 -1.06 7.65
N ILE A 7 -3.21 -0.23 8.38
CA ILE A 7 -2.20 -0.68 9.35
C ILE A 7 -2.15 0.27 10.54
N TRP A 8 -1.95 -0.30 11.72
CA TRP A 8 -1.58 0.46 12.91
C TRP A 8 -0.06 0.60 12.98
N PHE A 9 0.44 1.83 13.06
CA PHE A 9 1.88 2.10 13.12
C PHE A 9 2.15 3.36 13.92
N GLN A 10 3.07 3.29 14.89
CA GLN A 10 3.46 4.43 15.76
C GLN A 10 2.25 5.23 16.27
N ASP A 11 1.31 4.52 16.89
CA ASP A 11 0.09 5.09 17.53
C ASP A 11 -0.88 5.79 16.57
N ARG A 12 -0.76 5.56 15.27
CA ARG A 12 -1.68 6.06 14.25
C ARG A 12 -2.21 4.93 13.40
N PHE A 13 -3.46 5.11 12.94
CA PHE A 13 -4.03 4.23 11.94
C PHE A 13 -3.85 4.84 10.54
N TYR A 14 -3.16 4.11 9.67
CA TYR A 14 -2.98 4.46 8.27
C TYR A 14 -3.91 3.60 7.43
N ALA A 15 -4.82 4.22 6.69
CA ALA A 15 -5.81 3.54 5.87
C ALA A 15 -5.57 3.84 4.40
N LEU A 16 -5.48 2.82 3.56
CA LEU A 16 -5.36 2.97 2.11
C LEU A 16 -6.73 2.82 1.46
N SER A 17 -7.16 3.85 0.73
CA SER A 17 -8.43 3.83 0.01
C SER A 17 -8.38 2.85 -1.16
N VAL A 18 -9.53 2.38 -1.64
CA VAL A 18 -9.61 1.55 -2.86
C VAL A 18 -9.06 2.30 -4.08
N GLU A 19 -9.15 3.63 -4.06
CA GLU A 19 -8.58 4.53 -5.05
C GLU A 19 -7.07 4.77 -4.86
N GLY A 20 -6.44 4.18 -3.84
CA GLY A 20 -5.00 4.24 -3.58
C GLY A 20 -4.54 5.49 -2.82
N THR A 21 -5.47 6.27 -2.26
CA THR A 21 -5.15 7.43 -1.42
C THR A 21 -4.90 6.97 0.01
N LEU A 22 -3.73 7.32 0.58
CA LEU A 22 -3.44 7.08 1.98
C LEU A 22 -4.16 8.11 2.86
N ALA A 23 -4.80 7.66 3.93
CA ALA A 23 -5.40 8.50 4.95
C ALA A 23 -4.78 8.18 6.32
N VAL A 24 -4.58 9.20 7.13
CA VAL A 24 -4.26 9.03 8.55
C VAL A 24 -5.54 9.25 9.33
N VAL A 25 -5.95 8.22 10.08
CA VAL A 25 -7.11 8.26 10.96
C VAL A 25 -6.59 8.33 12.39
N GLU A 26 -6.98 9.38 13.10
CA GLU A 26 -6.64 9.61 14.49
C GLU A 26 -7.93 9.79 15.29
N GLU A 27 -7.86 9.49 16.57
CA GLU A 27 -8.92 9.76 17.53
C GLU A 27 -8.82 11.21 17.99
N ASP A 28 -9.94 11.94 17.99
CA ASP A 28 -9.98 13.30 18.49
C ASP A 28 -10.26 13.36 20.01
N VAL A 29 -10.34 14.58 20.56
CA VAL A 29 -10.58 14.80 22.00
C VAL A 29 -11.92 14.26 22.51
N ASN A 30 -12.85 13.91 21.62
CA ASN A 30 -14.15 13.35 21.95
C ASN A 30 -14.23 11.84 21.70
N PHE A 31 -13.10 11.18 21.43
CA PHE A 31 -13.05 9.77 21.03
C PHE A 31 -13.69 9.48 19.65
N ASP A 32 -13.84 10.51 18.80
CA ASP A 32 -14.30 10.33 17.42
C ASP A 32 -13.11 10.00 16.51
N GLN A 33 -13.25 8.99 15.67
CA GLN A 33 -12.27 8.69 14.62
C GLN A 33 -12.41 9.67 13.45
N ARG A 34 -11.35 10.39 13.12
CA ARG A 34 -11.35 11.37 12.03
C ARG A 34 -10.12 11.22 11.13
N ILE A 35 -10.33 11.45 9.85
CA ILE A 35 -9.23 11.59 8.90
C ILE A 35 -8.58 12.95 9.16
N THR A 36 -7.32 12.96 9.60
CA THR A 36 -6.58 14.19 9.91
C THR A 36 -5.65 14.60 8.77
N LYS A 37 -5.19 13.63 7.96
CA LYS A 37 -4.30 13.86 6.82
C LYS A 37 -4.60 12.91 5.68
N LEU A 38 -4.28 13.36 4.46
CA LEU A 38 -4.35 12.58 3.24
C LEU A 38 -3.00 12.65 2.52
N GLY A 39 -2.56 11.51 1.98
CA GLY A 39 -1.48 11.42 1.01
C GLY A 39 -1.91 12.00 -0.34
N LYS A 40 -0.95 12.48 -1.11
CA LYS A 40 -1.23 13.24 -2.35
C LYS A 40 -1.31 12.37 -3.60
N GLU A 41 -0.64 11.23 -3.60
CA GLU A 41 -0.40 10.45 -4.82
C GLU A 41 -0.81 8.99 -4.65
N ARG A 42 -1.62 8.50 -5.60
CA ARG A 42 -1.79 7.06 -5.81
C ARG A 42 -0.51 6.53 -6.44
N VAL A 43 -0.01 5.43 -5.90
CA VAL A 43 0.96 4.60 -6.61
C VAL A 43 0.23 3.49 -7.34
N VAL A 44 0.72 3.20 -8.55
CA VAL A 44 0.37 2.02 -9.32
C VAL A 44 1.67 1.27 -9.64
N PRO A 45 1.62 -0.07 -9.83
CA PRO A 45 2.75 -0.83 -10.36
C PRO A 45 3.25 -0.24 -11.68
N ASP A 46 4.51 -0.46 -12.02
CA ASP A 46 5.11 0.02 -13.27
C ASP A 46 4.34 -0.52 -14.49
N SER A 47 4.32 0.27 -15.58
CA SER A 47 3.49 0.03 -16.77
C SER A 47 3.68 -1.33 -17.43
N ASP A 48 4.90 -1.88 -17.37
CA ASP A 48 5.23 -3.18 -17.95
C ASP A 48 4.60 -4.34 -17.17
N VAL A 49 4.27 -4.09 -15.89
CA VAL A 49 3.56 -4.97 -14.98
C VAL A 49 2.07 -4.59 -14.90
N ALA A 50 1.69 -3.35 -15.19
CA ALA A 50 0.30 -2.88 -15.19
C ALA A 50 -0.56 -3.47 -16.33
N ALA A 51 0.05 -4.03 -17.37
CA ALA A 51 -0.64 -4.81 -18.40
C ALA A 51 -1.12 -6.20 -17.90
N THR A 52 -0.85 -6.54 -16.62
CA THR A 52 -1.24 -7.80 -16.02
C THR A 52 -2.70 -7.82 -15.55
N PRO A 53 -3.37 -9.00 -15.55
CA PRO A 53 -4.80 -9.08 -15.28
C PRO A 53 -5.23 -8.64 -13.87
N GLY A 54 -4.30 -8.53 -12.92
CA GLY A 54 -4.59 -8.01 -11.59
C GLY A 54 -3.38 -8.01 -10.67
N PHE A 55 -3.34 -7.02 -9.78
CA PHE A 55 -2.40 -6.96 -8.67
C PHE A 55 -3.16 -6.88 -7.35
N ARG A 56 -2.52 -7.33 -6.26
CA ARG A 56 -3.00 -7.15 -4.89
C ARG A 56 -2.12 -6.14 -4.16
N GLU A 57 -2.73 -5.27 -3.38
CA GLU A 57 -2.06 -4.27 -2.55
C GLU A 57 -2.04 -4.73 -1.09
N CYS A 58 -0.85 -4.79 -0.51
CA CYS A 58 -0.65 -5.15 0.90
C CYS A 58 0.06 -4.03 1.65
N LEU A 59 -0.55 -3.52 2.71
CA LEU A 59 0.07 -2.56 3.62
C LEU A 59 0.64 -3.31 4.83
N VAL A 60 1.96 -3.25 5.01
CA VAL A 60 2.66 -4.03 6.05
C VAL A 60 3.71 -3.17 6.76
N GLU A 61 4.05 -3.55 7.99
CA GLU A 61 5.22 -3.01 8.68
C GLU A 61 6.42 -3.91 8.39
N SER A 62 7.55 -3.30 8.02
CA SER A 62 8.82 -3.99 7.84
C SER A 62 9.96 -3.11 8.31
N GLU A 63 10.79 -3.62 9.23
CA GLU A 63 11.94 -2.90 9.78
C GLU A 63 11.60 -1.50 10.32
N GLY A 64 10.47 -1.39 11.03
CA GLY A 64 10.00 -0.12 11.60
C GLY A 64 9.56 0.91 10.54
N LYS A 65 9.18 0.46 9.35
CA LYS A 65 8.66 1.30 8.26
C LYS A 65 7.35 0.73 7.75
N VAL A 66 6.44 1.62 7.37
CA VAL A 66 5.23 1.25 6.62
C VAL A 66 5.61 1.06 5.15
N VAL A 67 5.18 -0.08 4.60
CA VAL A 67 5.50 -0.51 3.25
C VAL A 67 4.23 -0.93 2.53
N LEU A 68 4.05 -0.41 1.33
CA LEU A 68 3.04 -0.86 0.37
C LEU A 68 3.68 -1.85 -0.59
N VAL A 69 3.16 -3.07 -0.61
CA VAL A 69 3.61 -4.16 -1.47
C VAL A 69 2.56 -4.44 -2.53
N PHE A 70 2.95 -4.37 -3.79
CA PHE A 70 2.16 -4.84 -4.91
C PHE A 70 2.58 -6.26 -5.26
N LEU A 71 1.64 -7.20 -5.15
CA LEU A 71 1.80 -8.58 -5.60
C LEU A 71 1.14 -8.70 -6.97
N CYS A 72 1.96 -8.72 -8.02
CA CYS A 72 1.51 -8.68 -9.39
C CYS A 72 1.57 -10.07 -10.02
N SER A 73 0.48 -10.44 -10.70
CA SER A 73 0.31 -11.77 -11.28
C SER A 73 0.09 -11.65 -12.78
N THR A 74 1.00 -12.17 -13.59
CA THR A 74 0.91 -12.08 -15.06
C THR A 74 0.02 -13.16 -15.66
N ARG A 75 -0.14 -14.30 -14.95
CA ARG A 75 -0.83 -15.49 -15.47
C ARG A 75 -2.14 -15.83 -14.75
N SER A 76 -2.17 -15.72 -13.42
CA SER A 76 -3.32 -16.11 -12.59
C SER A 76 -3.23 -15.46 -11.22
N MET A 77 -4.36 -15.14 -10.56
CA MET A 77 -4.33 -14.55 -9.20
C MET A 77 -3.74 -15.47 -8.11
N GLU A 78 -3.49 -16.74 -8.42
CA GLU A 78 -2.94 -17.74 -7.49
C GLU A 78 -1.40 -17.70 -7.40
N THR A 79 -0.74 -17.07 -8.36
CA THR A 79 0.72 -17.02 -8.45
C THR A 79 1.21 -15.59 -8.58
N VAL A 80 2.26 -15.25 -7.84
CA VAL A 80 2.94 -13.96 -7.96
C VAL A 80 4.13 -14.13 -8.88
N ASP A 81 4.18 -13.29 -9.91
CA ASP A 81 5.26 -13.24 -10.91
C ASP A 81 6.18 -12.03 -10.68
N HIS A 82 5.66 -10.99 -10.03
CA HIS A 82 6.36 -9.74 -9.81
C HIS A 82 5.94 -9.09 -8.50
N VAL A 83 6.90 -8.50 -7.80
CA VAL A 83 6.67 -7.77 -6.56
C VAL A 83 7.27 -6.38 -6.66
N GLU A 84 6.45 -5.37 -6.37
CA GLU A 84 6.91 -4.00 -6.19
C GLU A 84 6.68 -3.55 -4.76
N VAL A 85 7.65 -2.79 -4.24
CA VAL A 85 7.69 -2.39 -2.85
C VAL A 85 7.91 -0.89 -2.79
N TYR A 86 7.00 -0.20 -2.12
CA TYR A 86 7.04 1.23 -1.89
C TYR A 86 7.08 1.49 -0.40
N ARG A 87 8.04 2.32 0.03
CA ARG A 87 8.16 2.76 1.42
C ARG A 87 7.40 4.05 1.62
N LEU A 88 6.65 4.15 2.71
CA LEU A 88 6.02 5.40 3.11
C LEU A 88 7.07 6.38 3.66
N GLU A 89 7.08 7.58 3.12
CA GLU A 89 7.67 8.75 3.76
C GLU A 89 6.59 9.43 4.61
N LEU A 90 6.78 9.43 5.94
CA LEU A 90 5.72 9.78 6.89
C LEU A 90 5.45 11.29 6.97
N LYS A 91 6.45 12.12 6.66
CA LYS A 91 6.31 13.58 6.75
C LYS A 91 5.46 14.10 5.60
N GLU A 92 5.73 13.61 4.39
CA GLU A 92 5.02 14.03 3.17
C GLU A 92 3.81 13.14 2.84
N LEU A 93 3.65 12.01 3.56
CA LEU A 93 2.66 10.96 3.24
C LEU A 93 2.75 10.53 1.78
N ALA A 94 3.98 10.34 1.32
CA ALA A 94 4.33 10.02 -0.05
C ALA A 94 4.99 8.65 -0.13
N TRP A 95 4.70 7.94 -1.22
CA TRP A 95 5.27 6.62 -1.47
C TRP A 95 6.56 6.75 -2.26
N VAL A 96 7.63 6.13 -1.77
CA VAL A 96 8.93 6.10 -2.46
C VAL A 96 9.22 4.67 -2.89
N LYS A 97 9.44 4.46 -4.18
CA LYS A 97 9.80 3.13 -4.69
C LYS A 97 11.09 2.64 -4.03
N ALA A 98 11.00 1.51 -3.37
CA ALA A 98 12.13 0.90 -2.64
C ALA A 98 12.73 -0.27 -3.41
N ARG A 99 11.88 -1.11 -4.02
CA ARG A 99 12.30 -2.29 -4.77
C ARG A 99 11.28 -2.68 -5.84
N SER A 100 11.78 -3.24 -6.93
CA SER A 100 10.99 -4.01 -7.89
C SER A 100 11.76 -5.30 -8.21
N SER A 101 11.09 -6.44 -8.24
CA SER A 101 11.74 -7.73 -8.47
C SER A 101 10.80 -8.72 -9.13
N VAL A 102 11.32 -9.44 -10.13
CA VAL A 102 10.66 -10.62 -10.70
C VAL A 102 10.80 -11.77 -9.71
N VAL A 103 9.70 -12.43 -9.42
CA VAL A 103 9.63 -13.59 -8.54
C VAL A 103 8.75 -14.62 -9.23
N SER A 104 9.32 -15.72 -9.74
CA SER A 104 8.54 -16.66 -10.54
C SER A 104 7.91 -17.75 -9.68
N GLY A 105 6.57 -17.84 -9.71
CA GLY A 105 5.82 -19.01 -9.22
C GLY A 105 5.63 -19.08 -7.70
N LEU A 106 5.67 -17.94 -6.99
CA LEU A 106 5.30 -17.92 -5.59
C LEU A 106 3.78 -18.11 -5.45
N GLN A 107 3.38 -19.16 -4.74
CA GLN A 107 1.98 -19.37 -4.35
C GLN A 107 1.64 -18.47 -3.16
N CYS A 108 0.47 -17.83 -3.20
CA CYS A 108 -0.08 -17.04 -2.10
C CYS A 108 -1.12 -17.82 -1.30
#